data_AF-A0A7W1I1C3-F1
#
_entry.id   AF-A0A7W1I1C3-F1
#
_cell.length_a   1.000
_cell.length_b   1.000
_cell.length_c   1.000
_cell.angle_alpha   90.00
_cell.angle_beta   90.00
_cell.angle_gamma   90.00
#
_symmetry.space_group_name_H-M   'P 1'
#
loop_
_entity.id
_entity.type
_entity.pdbx_description
1 polymer ?
#
loop_
_entity_poly.entity_id
_entity_poly.type
_entity_poly.pdbx_seq_one_letter_code
_entity_poly.pdbx_strand_id
1 'polypeptide(L)'
;MARGFDSKFVEAQQEEAARDKKVGPLLTPEQRDRLTRKRALEMSRARAVSELSRASSPAHKHMLEQAIAALDEQLNGLPVD
;
A
#
# COMPACT_ATOMS: atom_id res chain seq x y z
N MET A 1 -23.40 3.23 -11.01
CA MET A 1 -22.51 3.15 -9.82
C MET A 1 -21.62 1.91 -9.91
N ALA A 2 -20.71 1.88 -10.87
CA ALA A 2 -19.60 0.93 -10.87
C ALA A 2 -18.44 1.64 -10.19
N ARG A 3 -17.97 1.09 -9.06
CA ARG A 3 -16.92 1.67 -8.23
C ARG A 3 -15.59 1.59 -8.99
N GLY A 4 -15.25 2.65 -9.73
CA GLY A 4 -13.90 2.86 -10.25
C GLY A 4 -12.96 3.13 -9.09
N PHE A 5 -12.16 2.13 -8.72
CA PHE A 5 -11.12 2.27 -7.69
C PHE A 5 -9.72 2.47 -8.27
N ASP A 6 -9.54 2.41 -9.58
CA ASP A 6 -8.23 2.65 -10.19
C ASP A 6 -8.22 3.94 -10.99
N SER A 7 -7.18 4.76 -10.80
CA SER A 7 -6.73 5.86 -11.66
C SER A 7 -6.96 7.32 -11.22
N LYS A 8 -6.96 7.67 -9.92
CA LYS A 8 -6.87 9.10 -9.50
C LYS A 8 -5.86 9.46 -8.41
N PHE A 9 -4.96 8.56 -8.01
CA PHE A 9 -4.05 8.83 -6.87
C PHE A 9 -2.60 9.17 -7.23
N VAL A 10 -2.30 9.65 -8.44
CA VAL A 10 -0.91 9.99 -8.83
C VAL A 10 -0.82 11.29 -9.66
N GLU A 11 -1.52 12.36 -9.27
CA GLU A 11 -1.40 13.68 -9.95
C GLU A 11 -1.58 14.83 -8.95
N ALA A 12 -1.16 14.68 -7.69
CA ALA A 12 -1.14 15.81 -6.78
C ALA A 12 -0.07 15.64 -5.69
N GLN A 13 0.80 16.64 -5.64
CA GLN A 13 1.75 16.98 -4.57
C GLN A 13 3.19 16.55 -4.77
N GLN A 14 3.90 17.32 -5.60
CA GLN A 14 5.24 17.81 -5.25
C GLN A 14 5.69 19.04 -6.08
N GLU A 15 4.80 20.02 -6.29
CA GLU A 15 5.21 21.36 -6.77
C GLU A 15 5.95 22.20 -5.69
N GLU A 16 6.20 21.67 -4.49
CA GLU A 16 6.69 22.47 -3.36
C GLU A 16 7.88 21.83 -2.62
N ALA A 17 9.03 21.67 -3.29
CA ALA A 17 10.26 21.18 -2.65
C ALA A 17 11.51 22.02 -2.99
N ALA A 18 11.33 23.31 -3.27
CA ALA A 18 12.43 24.25 -3.54
C ALA A 18 12.94 25.01 -2.30
N ARG A 19 12.68 24.54 -1.07
CA ARG A 19 13.25 25.17 0.14
C ARG A 19 13.79 24.15 1.13
N ASP A 20 15.06 23.84 0.93
CA ASP A 20 16.10 24.11 1.92
C ASP A 20 15.81 23.59 3.35
N LYS A 21 16.11 22.31 3.59
CA LYS A 21 16.30 21.74 4.94
C LYS A 21 17.08 20.43 4.88
N LYS A 22 18.34 20.52 5.34
CA LYS A 22 19.24 19.45 5.83
C LYS A 22 18.86 18.02 5.43
N VAL A 23 19.48 17.59 4.35
CA VAL A 23 19.24 16.32 3.67
C VAL A 23 19.92 15.17 4.42
N GLY A 24 19.17 14.44 5.27
CA GLY A 24 19.39 12.98 5.36
C GLY A 24 19.15 12.38 3.97
N PRO A 25 19.76 11.22 3.61
CA PRO A 25 19.90 10.78 2.23
C PRO A 25 18.62 11.03 1.45
N LEU A 26 18.71 11.88 0.40
CA LEU A 26 17.60 12.19 -0.50
C LEU A 26 17.10 10.85 -1.01
N LEU A 27 15.99 10.37 -0.43
CA LEU A 27 15.29 9.24 -0.99
C LEU A 27 15.00 9.61 -2.43
N THR A 28 15.55 8.84 -3.36
CA THR A 28 15.32 9.08 -4.79
C THR A 28 13.81 8.98 -5.06
N PRO A 29 13.29 9.59 -6.13
CA PRO A 29 11.89 9.44 -6.50
C PRO A 29 11.44 7.98 -6.50
N GLU A 30 12.29 7.07 -6.97
CA GLU A 30 12.03 5.64 -7.01
C GLU A 30 11.93 5.03 -5.61
N GLN A 31 12.76 5.47 -4.65
CA GLN A 31 12.69 5.03 -3.26
C GLN A 31 11.40 5.54 -2.58
N ARG A 32 10.98 6.78 -2.87
CA ARG A 32 9.72 7.33 -2.35
C ARG A 32 8.50 6.59 -2.88
N ASP A 33 8.50 6.27 -4.17
CA ASP A 33 7.42 5.51 -4.79
C ASP A 33 7.32 4.10 -4.19
N ARG A 34 8.45 3.42 -3.99
CA ARG A 34 8.50 2.11 -3.33
C ARG A 34 7.95 2.17 -1.91
N LEU A 35 8.36 3.16 -1.11
CA LEU A 35 7.85 3.34 0.25
C LEU A 35 6.34 3.62 0.26
N THR A 36 5.86 4.42 -0.67
CA THR A 36 4.43 4.72 -0.82
C THR A 36 3.64 3.46 -1.17
N ARG A 37 4.12 2.68 -2.14
CA ARG A 37 3.52 1.38 -2.52
C ARG A 37 3.52 0.40 -1.36
N LYS A 38 4.65 0.26 -0.65
CA LYS A 38 4.77 -0.60 0.54
C LYS A 38 3.74 -0.22 1.60
N ARG A 39 3.64 1.07 1.95
CA ARG A 39 2.65 1.57 2.92
C ARG A 39 1.22 1.29 2.49
N ALA A 40 0.90 1.47 1.21
CA ALA A 40 -0.43 1.18 0.68
C ALA A 40 -0.79 -0.31 0.78
N LEU A 41 0.16 -1.20 0.50
CA LEU A 41 0.00 -2.65 0.65
C LEU A 41 -0.16 -3.04 2.13
N GLU A 42 0.67 -2.50 3.03
CA GLU A 42 0.57 -2.74 4.47
C GLU A 42 -0.79 -2.30 5.04
N MET A 43 -1.30 -1.14 4.63
CA MET A 43 -2.63 -0.67 5.03
C MET A 43 -3.74 -1.59 4.54
N SER A 44 -3.66 -2.05 3.28
CA SER A 44 -4.63 -2.97 2.70
C SER A 44 -4.63 -4.31 3.42
N ARG A 45 -3.44 -4.82 3.76
CA ARG A 45 -3.27 -6.05 4.53
C ARG A 45 -3.86 -5.92 5.93
N ALA A 46 -3.54 -4.83 6.64
CA ALA A 46 -4.07 -4.57 7.98
C ALA A 46 -5.61 -4.52 7.99
N ARG A 47 -6.21 -3.92 6.96
CA ARG A 47 -7.66 -3.92 6.78
C ARG A 47 -8.21 -5.33 6.57
N ALA A 48 -7.63 -6.13 5.67
CA ALA A 48 -8.08 -7.49 5.40
C ALA A 48 -8.00 -8.38 6.65
N VAL A 49 -6.93 -8.25 7.45
CA VAL A 49 -6.79 -8.95 8.74
C VAL A 49 -7.89 -8.52 9.72
N SER A 50 -8.15 -7.21 9.82
CA SER A 50 -9.24 -6.71 10.67
C SER A 50 -10.60 -7.23 10.22
N GLU A 51 -10.88 -7.30 8.92
CA GLU A 51 -12.12 -7.86 8.39
C GLU A 51 -12.21 -9.37 8.66
N LEU A 52 -11.10 -10.11 8.54
CA LEU A 52 -11.05 -11.55 8.81
C LEU A 52 -11.42 -11.85 10.27
N SER A 53 -10.92 -11.05 11.21
CA SER A 53 -11.24 -11.19 12.64
C SER A 53 -12.74 -11.04 12.95
N ARG A 54 -13.47 -10.28 12.13
CA ARG A 54 -14.90 -9.97 12.31
C ARG A 54 -15.79 -10.84 11.43
N ALA A 55 -15.23 -11.47 10.39
CA ALA A 55 -15.97 -12.30 9.46
C ALA A 55 -16.53 -13.54 10.16
N SER A 56 -17.81 -13.84 9.91
CA SER A 56 -18.48 -15.02 10.48
C SER A 56 -18.69 -16.14 9.44
N SER A 57 -18.78 -15.79 8.15
CA SER A 57 -18.97 -16.74 7.06
C SER A 57 -17.65 -17.44 6.69
N PRO A 58 -17.60 -18.79 6.64
CA PRO A 58 -16.40 -19.53 6.23
C PRO A 58 -15.89 -19.14 4.83
N ALA A 59 -16.79 -18.94 3.87
CA ALA A 59 -16.41 -18.53 2.52
C ALA A 59 -15.76 -17.14 2.50
N HIS A 60 -16.28 -16.21 3.30
CA HIS A 60 -15.71 -14.86 3.41
C HIS A 60 -14.34 -14.89 4.10
N LYS A 61 -14.19 -15.69 5.16
CA LYS A 61 -12.88 -15.89 5.80
C LYS A 61 -11.84 -16.41 4.81
N HIS A 62 -12.19 -17.42 4.03
CA HIS A 62 -11.28 -17.99 3.05
C HIS A 62 -10.86 -16.99 1.97
N MET A 63 -11.80 -16.16 1.49
CA MET A 63 -11.50 -15.08 0.56
C MET A 63 -10.52 -14.06 1.17
N LEU A 64 -10.72 -13.68 2.43
CA LEU A 64 -9.84 -12.72 3.13
C LEU A 64 -8.45 -13.31 3.40
N GLU A 65 -8.35 -14.59 3.73
CA GLU A 65 -7.07 -15.31 3.88
C GLU A 65 -6.28 -15.31 2.56
N GLN A 66 -6.93 -15.61 1.43
CA GLN A 66 -6.30 -15.54 0.12
C GLN A 66 -5.85 -14.12 -0.24
N ALA A 67 -6.67 -13.11 0.07
CA ALA A 67 -6.32 -11.71 -0.16
C ALA A 67 -5.11 -11.28 0.68
N ILE A 68 -5.03 -11.71 1.95
CA ILE A 68 -3.88 -11.45 2.82
C ILE A 68 -2.62 -12.11 2.24
N ALA A 69 -2.71 -13.37 1.81
CA ALA A 69 -1.58 -14.08 1.21
C ALA A 69 -1.04 -13.36 -0.04
N ALA A 70 -1.93 -12.93 -0.94
CA ALA A 70 -1.54 -12.18 -2.15
C ALA A 70 -0.92 -10.81 -1.83
N LEU A 71 -1.36 -10.13 -0.76
CA LEU A 71 -0.76 -8.88 -0.29
C LEU A 71 0.62 -9.14 0.33
N ASP A 72 0.79 -10.23 1.06
CA ASP A 72 2.07 -10.65 1.64
C ASP A 72 3.10 -11.01 0.57
N GLU A 73 2.68 -11.69 -0.51
CA GLU A 73 3.55 -11.96 -1.67
C GLU A 73 4.05 -10.66 -2.32
N GLN A 74 3.16 -9.67 -2.50
CA GLN A 74 3.54 -8.36 -3.05
C GLN A 74 4.50 -7.60 -2.13
N LEU A 75 4.29 -7.69 -0.81
CA LEU A 75 5.16 -7.08 0.19
C LEU A 75 6.55 -7.74 0.22
N ASN A 76 6.62 -9.05 0.09
CA ASN A 76 7.88 -9.79 0.04
C ASN A 76 8.63 -9.61 -1.28
N GLY A 77 7.90 -9.37 -2.38
CA GLY A 77 8.47 -9.06 -3.70
C GLY A 77 9.02 -7.64 -3.82
N LEU A 78 8.75 -6.76 -2.84
CA LEU A 78 9.36 -5.43 -2.81
C LEU A 78 10.84 -5.55 -2.39
N PRO A 79 11.77 -4.98 -3.17
CA PRO A 79 13.19 -5.03 -2.83
C PRO A 79 13.46 -4.37 -1.48
N VAL A 80 14.22 -5.05 -0.63
CA VAL A 80 14.73 -4.54 0.65
C VAL A 80 16.00 -3.75 0.34
N ASP A 81 16.03 -2.46 0.67
CA ASP A 81 17.20 -1.57 0.47
C ASP A 81 18.43 -2.03 1.28
#